data_AF-A0AAW5N6R4-F1
#
_entry.id   AF-A0AAW5N6R4-F1
#
_cell.length_a   1.000
_cell.length_b   1.000
_cell.length_c   1.000
_cell.angle_alpha   90.00
_cell.angle_beta   90.00
_cell.angle_gamma   90.00
#
_symmetry.space_group_name_H-M   'P 1'
#
loop_
_entity.id
_entity.type
_entity.pdbx_description
1 polymer ?
#
loop_
_entity_poly.entity_id
_entity_poly.type
_entity_poly.pdbx_seq_one_letter_code
_entity_poly.pdbx_strand_id
1 'polypeptide(L)' 'IIMLLVTPLVFYTMYPPEIKKVYNKTMAIGGVSELGPMKIREKMLLGVFLQALHGWIFSKTIAVDESTVAIVDMATM' A
#
# COMPACT_ATOMS: atom_id res chain seq x y z
N ILE A 1 10.75 -10.52 -15.96
CA ILE A 1 9.55 -10.45 -16.85
C ILE A 1 8.81 -11.78 -16.87
N ILE A 2 9.43 -12.90 -17.26
CA ILE A 2 8.76 -14.23 -17.27
C ILE A 2 8.17 -14.60 -15.89
N MET A 3 8.96 -14.44 -14.83
CA MET A 3 8.51 -14.67 -13.44
C MET A 3 7.36 -13.76 -13.00
N LEU A 4 7.20 -12.58 -13.61
CA LEU A 4 6.11 -11.64 -13.27
C LEU A 4 4.76 -12.13 -13.79
N LEU A 5 4.76 -12.94 -14.87
CA LEU A 5 3.56 -13.53 -15.46
C LEU A 5 3.30 -14.94 -14.95
N VAL A 6 4.36 -15.75 -14.80
CA VAL A 6 4.24 -17.16 -14.38
C VAL A 6 3.76 -17.26 -12.92
N THR A 7 4.31 -16.46 -12.01
CA THR A 7 3.97 -16.49 -10.59
C THR A 7 2.47 -16.28 -10.33
N PRO A 8 1.82 -15.19 -10.80
CA PRO A 8 0.39 -15.01 -10.57
C PRO A 8 -0.46 -16.09 -11.26
N LEU A 9 -0.04 -16.61 -12.42
CA LEU A 9 -0.77 -17.68 -13.11
C LEU A 9 -0.75 -18.98 -12.29
N VAL A 10 0.41 -19.37 -11.77
CA VAL A 10 0.56 -20.55 -10.90
C VAL A 10 -0.29 -20.40 -9.64
N PHE A 11 -0.21 -19.26 -8.95
CA PHE A 11 -1.04 -19.02 -7.76
C PHE A 11 -2.54 -19.02 -8.06
N TYR A 12 -2.96 -18.46 -9.19
CA TYR A 12 -4.38 -18.47 -9.59
C TYR A 12 -4.91 -19.88 -9.86
N THR A 13 -4.06 -20.77 -10.38
CA THR A 13 -4.44 -22.17 -10.64
C THR A 13 -4.41 -23.04 -9.38
N MET A 14 -3.41 -22.88 -8.50
CA MET A 14 -3.27 -23.70 -7.29
C MET A 14 -4.16 -23.23 -6.14
N TYR A 15 -4.34 -21.91 -6.01
CA TYR A 15 -5.14 -21.27 -4.97
C TYR A 15 -6.19 -20.37 -5.62
N PRO A 16 -7.16 -20.96 -6.34
CA PRO A 16 -8.17 -20.19 -7.03
C PRO A 16 -8.94 -19.33 -6.02
N PRO A 17 -9.07 -18.02 -6.25
CA PRO A 17 -9.76 -17.13 -5.32
C PRO A 17 -11.24 -17.49 -5.24
N GLU A 18 -11.79 -17.42 -4.03
CA GLU A 18 -13.21 -17.72 -3.75
C GLU A 18 -14.16 -16.76 -4.46
N ILE A 19 -13.77 -15.49 -4.60
CA ILE A 19 -14.56 -14.45 -5.28
C ILE A 19 -13.89 -14.05 -6.58
N LYS A 20 -14.37 -14.61 -7.70
CA LYS A 20 -13.83 -14.33 -9.05
C LYS A 20 -14.45 -13.10 -9.73
N LYS A 21 -15.58 -12.61 -9.21
CA LYS A 21 -16.30 -11.45 -9.77
C LYS A 21 -16.73 -10.52 -8.65
N VAL A 22 -16.18 -9.31 -8.69
CA VAL A 22 -16.50 -8.20 -7.80
C VAL A 22 -17.03 -7.08 -8.69
N TYR A 23 -18.22 -6.54 -8.38
CA TYR A 23 -18.75 -5.33 -9.01
C TYR A 23 -17.90 -4.11 -8.60
N ASN A 24 -16.78 -3.94 -9.28
CA ASN A 24 -15.68 -3.08 -8.84
C ASN A 24 -16.09 -1.60 -8.68
N LYS A 25 -16.85 -1.04 -9.64
CA LYS A 25 -17.18 0.39 -9.62
C LYS A 25 -18.29 0.75 -8.62
N THR A 26 -19.38 0.00 -8.58
CA THR A 26 -20.53 0.33 -7.72
C THR A 26 -20.19 0.11 -6.24
N MET A 27 -19.45 -0.96 -5.91
CA MET A 27 -19.01 -1.21 -4.54
C MET A 27 -17.93 -0.23 -4.09
N ALA A 28 -17.01 0.19 -4.97
CA ALA A 28 -16.02 1.20 -4.62
C ALA A 28 -16.68 2.55 -4.30
N ILE A 29 -17.67 2.98 -5.10
CA ILE A 29 -18.39 4.24 -4.85
C ILE A 29 -19.20 4.16 -3.55
N GLY A 30 -19.89 3.03 -3.30
CA GLY A 30 -20.61 2.79 -2.05
C GLY A 30 -19.70 2.83 -0.82
N GLY A 31 -18.58 2.10 -0.84
CA GLY A 31 -17.64 2.05 0.27
C GLY A 31 -16.96 3.40 0.55
N VAL A 32 -16.60 4.17 -0.48
CA VAL A 32 -16.06 5.53 -0.30
C VAL A 32 -17.11 6.47 0.29
N SER A 33 -18.37 6.33 -0.11
CA SER A 33 -19.46 7.12 0.45
C SER A 33 -19.74 6.78 1.92
N GLU A 34 -19.58 5.53 2.34
CA GLU A 34 -19.71 5.10 3.74
C GLU A 34 -18.54 5.56 4.62
N LEU A 35 -17.32 5.58 4.08
CA LEU A 35 -16.13 6.09 4.78
C LEU A 35 -16.22 7.60 5.07
N GLY A 36 -16.83 8.35 4.14
CA GLY A 36 -17.00 9.79 4.27
C GLY A 36 -15.69 10.59 4.11
N PRO A 37 -15.70 11.90 4.39
CA PRO A 37 -14.53 12.75 4.23
C PRO A 37 -13.41 12.35 5.21
N MET A 38 -12.19 12.27 4.68
CA MET A 38 -11.01 11.86 5.42
C MET A 38 -10.75 12.74 6.65
N LYS A 39 -10.63 12.11 7.82
CA LYS A 39 -10.36 12.78 9.10
C LYS A 39 -8.93 13.33 9.13
N ILE A 40 -8.69 14.32 9.99
CA ILE A 40 -7.36 14.93 10.15
C ILE A 40 -6.30 13.88 10.52
N ARG A 41 -6.65 12.88 11.33
CA ARG A 41 -5.73 11.78 11.68
C ARG A 41 -5.35 10.91 10.48
N GLU A 42 -6.28 10.63 9.57
CA GLU A 42 -6.01 9.86 8.35
C GLU A 42 -5.13 10.64 7.38
N LYS A 43 -5.29 11.98 7.32
CA LYS A 43 -4.40 12.86 6.56
C LYS A 43 -2.99 12.88 7.13
N MET A 44 -2.84 12.90 8.45
CA MET A 44 -1.52 12.80 9.10
C MET A 44 -0.87 11.45 8.80
N LEU A 45 -1.62 10.36 8.88
CA LEU A 45 -1.13 9.02 8.51
C LEU A 45 -0.65 8.96 7.06
N LEU A 46 -1.40 9.58 6.14
CA LEU A 46 -0.97 9.70 4.74
C LEU A 46 0.35 10.49 4.61
N GLY A 47 0.50 11.56 5.41
CA GLY A 47 1.74 12.33 5.47
C GLY A 47 2.95 11.51 5.91
N VAL A 48 2.80 10.73 6.97
CA VAL A 48 3.83 9.81 7.49
C VAL A 48 4.17 8.75 6.43
N PHE A 49 3.16 8.15 5.78
CA PHE A 49 3.40 7.17 4.70
C PHE A 49 4.19 7.75 3.52
N LEU A 50 3.88 8.99 3.13
CA LEU A 50 4.66 9.67 2.10
C LEU A 50 6.08 9.94 2.56
N GLN A 51 6.28 10.36 3.81
CA GLN A 51 7.61 10.55 4.38
C GLN A 51 8.43 9.25 4.35
N ALA A 52 7.85 8.11 4.72
CA ALA A 52 8.49 6.79 4.63
C ALA A 52 8.93 6.46 3.20
N LEU A 53 8.07 6.68 2.20
CA LEU A 53 8.39 6.43 0.80
C LEU A 53 9.55 7.29 0.32
N HIS A 54 9.57 8.58 0.67
CA HIS A 54 10.70 9.45 0.33
C HIS A 54 11.97 8.98 1.03
N GLY A 55 11.88 8.64 2.32
CA GLY A 55 13.00 8.10 3.08
C GLY A 55 13.59 6.83 2.44
N TRP A 56 12.76 5.90 1.98
CA TRP A 56 13.24 4.69 1.28
C TRP A 56 13.79 4.96 -0.12
N ILE A 57 13.15 5.81 -0.91
CA ILE A 57 13.65 6.14 -2.26
C ILE A 57 15.02 6.82 -2.19
N PHE A 58 15.21 7.70 -1.21
CA PHE A 58 16.45 8.46 -1.03
C PHE A 58 17.43 7.86 -0.03
N SER A 59 17.09 6.74 0.64
CA SER A 59 17.90 6.10 1.67
C SER A 59 19.34 5.85 1.20
N LYS A 60 19.50 5.34 -0.03
CA LYS A 60 20.82 5.11 -0.65
C LYS A 60 21.57 6.40 -0.99
N THR A 61 20.87 7.46 -1.36
CA THR A 61 21.46 8.76 -1.69
C THR A 61 21.93 9.51 -0.45
N ILE A 62 21.22 9.34 0.68
CA ILE A 62 21.49 10.00 1.96
C ILE A 62 22.39 9.10 2.86
N ALA A 63 22.75 7.90 2.38
CA ALA A 63 23.51 6.88 3.12
C ALA A 63 22.88 6.52 4.48
N VAL A 64 21.55 6.46 4.52
CA VAL A 64 20.76 6.08 5.69
C VAL A 64 20.17 4.69 5.44
N ASP A 65 20.27 3.79 6.41
CA ASP A 65 19.70 2.44 6.32
C ASP A 65 18.17 2.47 6.28
N GLU A 66 17.56 1.58 5.50
CA GLU A 66 16.10 1.48 5.36
C GLU A 66 15.39 1.22 6.70
N SER A 67 16.05 0.53 7.64
CA SER A 67 15.55 0.28 8.99
C SER A 67 15.49 1.56 9.82
N THR A 68 16.41 2.50 9.60
CA THR A 68 16.41 3.79 10.30
C THR A 68 15.23 4.64 9.85
N VAL A 69 14.92 4.63 8.54
CA VAL A 69 13.71 5.28 8.01
C VAL A 69 12.46 4.71 8.67
N ALA A 70 12.37 3.38 8.80
CA ALA A 70 11.23 2.72 9.46
C ALA A 70 11.11 3.10 10.95
N ILE A 71 12.22 3.19 11.68
CA ILE A 71 12.20 3.60 13.10
C ILE A 71 11.73 5.06 13.25
N VAL A 72 12.21 5.96 12.40
CA VAL A 72 11.79 7.37 12.40
C VAL A 72 10.29 7.48 12.11
N ASP A 73 9.80 6.72 11.13
CA ASP A 73 8.39 6.73 10.73
C ASP A 73 7.49 6.23 11.88
N MET A 74 7.88 5.15 12.54
CA MET A 74 7.19 4.62 13.72
C MET A 74 7.19 5.61 14.89
N ALA A 75 8.27 6.38 15.07
CA ALA A 75 8.34 7.40 16.12
C ALA A 75 7.47 8.62 15.84
N THR A 76 7.10 8.86 14.58
CA THR A 76 6.23 9.97 14.17
C THR A 76 4.72 9.66 14.20
N MET A 77 4.35 8.39 14.37
CA MET A 77 2.95 7.93 14.52
C MET A 77 2.47 8.01 15.97
#